data_AF-A0A645ID27-F1
#
_entry.id   AF-A0A645ID27-F1
#
_cell.length_a   1.000
_cell.length_b   1.000
_cell.length_c   1.000
_cell.angle_alpha   90.00
_cell.angle_beta   90.00
_cell.angle_gamma   90.00
#
_symmetry.space_group_name_H-M   'P 1'
#
loop_
_entity.id
_entity.type
_entity.pdbx_description
1 polymer ?
#
loop_
_entity_poly.entity_id
_entity_poly.type
_entity_poly.pdbx_seq_one_letter_code
_entity_poly.pdbx_strand_id
1 'polypeptide(L)'
;MLLYGLSPKFGALLVAIPRSIIGAVFVIVCGSIVTSGIQLVSSAKPTTANSFLVGTTMLFAVGIPVYATYGISQWTKAQTPLIQLFLTNTVVIAVLVGIVLHLLLNVAFKGEQEEIEE
;
A
#
# COMPACT_ATOMS: atom_id res chain seq x y z
N MET A 1 14.01 23.20 -8.92
CA MET A 1 14.77 21.92 -8.97
C MET A 1 15.86 21.92 -10.02
N LEU A 2 15.61 22.35 -11.26
CA LEU A 2 16.60 22.31 -12.34
C LEU A 2 17.85 23.18 -12.10
N LEU A 3 17.70 24.45 -11.68
CA LEU A 3 18.85 25.32 -11.34
C LEU A 3 19.58 24.91 -10.05
N TYR A 4 18.87 24.31 -9.10
CA TYR A 4 19.43 23.88 -7.81
C TYR A 4 20.25 22.58 -7.95
N GLY A 5 19.83 21.68 -8.85
CA GLY A 5 20.56 20.44 -9.17
C GLY A 5 21.82 20.65 -10.00
N LEU A 6 21.95 21.78 -10.73
CA LEU A 6 23.12 22.08 -11.56
C LEU A 6 24.31 22.62 -10.75
N SER A 7 24.07 23.12 -9.53
CA SER A 7 25.13 23.71 -8.70
C SER A 7 25.79 22.66 -7.78
N PRO A 8 27.05 22.26 -8.02
CA PRO A 8 27.73 21.23 -7.24
C PRO A 8 27.93 21.61 -5.76
N LYS A 9 27.87 22.90 -5.43
CA LYS A 9 27.96 23.40 -4.05
C LYS A 9 26.73 23.04 -3.20
N PHE A 10 25.55 23.01 -3.80
CA PHE A 10 24.32 22.59 -3.11
C PHE A 10 24.24 21.07 -2.93
N GLY A 11 24.74 20.29 -3.90
CA GLY A 11 24.86 18.84 -3.77
C GLY A 11 25.80 18.42 -2.63
N ALA A 12 26.94 19.10 -2.47
CA ALA A 12 27.87 18.85 -1.37
C ALA A 12 27.23 19.13 0.01
N LEU A 13 26.41 20.20 0.11
CA LEU A 13 25.66 20.52 1.33
C LEU A 13 24.64 19.43 1.68
N LEU A 14 23.93 18.90 0.68
CA LEU A 14 22.94 17.82 0.85
C LEU A 14 23.58 16.51 1.35
N VAL A 15 24.76 16.15 0.85
CA VAL A 15 25.50 14.95 1.30
C VAL A 15 26.09 15.12 2.70
N ALA A 16 26.42 16.35 3.11
CA ALA A 16 26.92 16.65 4.45
C ALA A 16 25.86 16.53 5.56
N ILE A 17 24.57 16.37 5.20
CA ILE A 17 23.49 16.21 6.18
C ILE A 17 23.64 14.87 6.93
N PRO A 18 23.65 14.87 8.27
CA PRO A 18 23.68 13.65 9.07
C PRO A 18 22.52 12.69 8.75
N ARG A 19 22.81 11.38 8.70
CA ARG A 19 21.80 10.33 8.40
C ARG A 19 20.60 10.35 9.35
N SER A 20 20.79 10.76 10.61
CA SER A 20 19.73 10.84 11.61
C SER A 20 18.63 11.85 11.21
N ILE A 21 19.02 12.97 10.60
CA ILE A 21 18.09 14.01 10.13
C ILE A 21 17.30 13.50 8.91
N ILE A 22 17.98 12.81 7.99
CA ILE A 22 17.33 12.23 6.80
C ILE A 22 16.26 11.22 7.22
N GLY A 23 16.56 10.38 8.23
CA GLY A 23 15.59 9.44 8.79
C GLY A 23 14.38 10.15 9.43
N ALA A 24 14.60 11.19 10.22
CA ALA A 24 13.52 11.95 10.85
C ALA A 24 12.58 12.60 9.81
N VAL A 25 13.15 13.24 8.78
CA VAL A 25 12.38 13.83 7.68
C VAL A 25 11.63 12.75 6.91
N PHE A 26 12.25 11.61 6.65
CA PHE A 26 11.60 10.49 5.96
C PHE A 26 10.38 9.96 6.72
N VAL A 27 10.46 9.82 8.05
CA VAL A 27 9.32 9.38 8.88
C VAL A 27 8.18 10.40 8.81
N ILE A 28 8.47 11.70 8.88
CA ILE A 28 7.44 12.76 8.78
C ILE A 28 6.74 12.70 7.41
N VAL A 29 7.50 12.56 6.33
CA VAL A 29 6.94 12.47 4.96
C VAL A 29 6.16 11.17 4.77
N CYS A 30 6.66 10.04 5.27
CA CYS A 30 5.93 8.78 5.24
C CYS A 30 4.61 8.91 6.01
N GLY A 31 4.63 9.52 7.19
CA GLY A 31 3.44 9.80 7.99
C GLY A 31 2.42 10.66 7.25
N SER A 32 2.85 11.76 6.61
CA SER A 32 1.93 12.63 5.85
C SER A 32 1.31 11.94 4.64
N ILE A 33 2.05 11.07 3.95
CA ILE A 33 1.53 10.23 2.86
C ILE A 33 0.46 9.27 3.39
N VAL A 34 0.73 8.59 4.52
CA VAL A 34 -0.24 7.67 5.15
C VAL A 34 -1.52 8.41 5.57
N THR A 35 -1.40 9.56 6.23
CA THR A 35 -2.56 10.37 6.61
C THR A 35 -3.38 10.80 5.39
N SER A 36 -2.71 11.22 4.31
CA SER A 36 -3.38 11.58 3.06
C SER A 36 -4.10 10.37 2.44
N GLY A 37 -3.47 9.19 2.47
CA GLY A 37 -4.08 7.94 2.02
C GLY A 37 -5.34 7.57 2.80
N ILE A 38 -5.30 7.68 4.14
CA ILE A 38 -6.46 7.40 5.00
C ILE A 38 -7.60 8.40 4.71
N GLN A 39 -7.28 9.69 4.55
CA GLN A 39 -8.28 10.70 4.20
C GLN A 39 -8.93 10.42 2.84
N LEU A 40 -8.17 9.97 1.84
CA LEU A 40 -8.70 9.58 0.54
C LEU A 40 -9.69 8.42 0.66
N VAL A 41 -9.36 7.39 1.44
CA VAL A 41 -10.25 6.25 1.68
C VAL A 41 -11.50 6.67 2.48
N SER A 42 -11.33 7.52 3.49
CA SER A 42 -12.43 8.02 4.33
C SER A 42 -13.36 9.01 3.62
N SER A 43 -12.95 9.55 2.47
CA SER A 43 -13.79 10.44 1.66
C SER A 43 -14.88 9.68 0.89
N ALA A 44 -14.75 8.34 0.77
CA ALA A 44 -15.79 7.50 0.19
C ALA A 44 -16.97 7.32 1.17
N LYS A 45 -18.17 7.03 0.64
CA LYS A 45 -19.37 6.77 1.48
C LYS A 45 -19.09 5.62 2.46
N PRO A 46 -19.19 5.85 3.78
CA PRO A 46 -18.94 4.81 4.78
C PRO A 46 -20.14 3.87 4.87
N THR A 47 -20.18 2.88 3.99
CA THR A 47 -21.11 1.75 4.09
C THR A 47 -20.42 0.57 4.78
N THR A 48 -21.18 -0.33 5.40
CA THR A 48 -20.64 -1.54 6.05
C THR A 48 -19.79 -2.36 5.08
N ALA A 49 -20.21 -2.47 3.81
CA ALA A 49 -19.46 -3.15 2.75
C ALA A 49 -18.13 -2.46 2.42
N ASN A 50 -18.09 -1.13 2.34
CA ASN A 50 -16.87 -0.38 2.04
C ASN A 50 -15.87 -0.44 3.21
N SER A 51 -16.35 -0.36 4.45
CA SER A 51 -15.50 -0.52 5.64
C SER A 51 -14.92 -1.93 5.75
N PHE A 52 -15.71 -2.95 5.41
CA PHE A 52 -15.24 -4.34 5.34
C PHE A 52 -14.20 -4.53 4.23
N LEU A 53 -14.43 -3.98 3.03
CA LEU A 53 -13.49 -3.99 1.91
C LEU A 53 -12.13 -3.40 2.32
N VAL A 54 -12.15 -2.22 2.93
CA VAL A 54 -10.93 -1.51 3.35
C VAL A 54 -10.19 -2.31 4.42
N GLY A 55 -10.88 -2.78 5.46
CA GLY A 55 -10.27 -3.51 6.56
C GLY A 55 -9.65 -4.83 6.13
N THR A 56 -10.35 -5.62 5.33
CA THR A 56 -9.85 -6.90 4.81
C THR A 56 -8.70 -6.71 3.83
N THR A 57 -8.78 -5.71 2.94
CA THR A 57 -7.68 -5.37 2.03
C THR A 57 -6.42 -4.97 2.81
N MET A 58 -6.56 -4.15 3.87
CA MET A 58 -5.45 -3.75 4.74
C MET A 58 -4.82 -4.96 5.43
N LEU A 59 -5.65 -5.88 5.94
CA LEU A 59 -5.19 -7.09 6.62
C LEU A 59 -4.39 -8.00 5.67
N PHE A 60 -4.91 -8.23 4.47
CA PHE A 60 -4.25 -9.06 3.46
C PHE A 60 -2.97 -8.42 2.91
N ALA A 61 -2.99 -7.11 2.68
CA ALA A 61 -1.84 -6.34 2.20
C ALA A 61 -0.61 -6.48 3.11
N VAL A 62 -0.83 -6.52 4.43
CA VAL A 62 0.24 -6.68 5.43
C VAL A 62 0.54 -8.15 5.70
N GLY A 63 -0.48 -9.02 5.74
CA GLY A 63 -0.33 -10.43 6.10
C GLY A 63 0.39 -11.29 5.06
N ILE A 64 0.04 -11.15 3.76
CA ILE A 64 0.62 -11.99 2.70
C ILE A 64 2.15 -11.80 2.55
N PRO A 65 2.70 -10.58 2.49
CA PRO A 65 4.15 -10.38 2.36
C PRO A 65 4.94 -11.00 3.52
N VAL A 66 4.41 -10.88 4.74
CA VAL A 66 5.02 -11.45 5.95
C VAL A 66 5.02 -12.97 5.86
N TYR A 67 3.88 -13.57 5.51
CA TYR A 67 3.77 -15.02 5.36
C TYR A 67 4.62 -15.57 4.20
N ALA A 68 4.69 -14.85 3.08
CA ALA A 68 5.52 -15.22 1.94
C ALA A 68 7.03 -15.19 2.26
N THR A 69 7.45 -14.28 3.16
CA THR A 69 8.86 -14.13 3.56
C THR A 69 9.27 -15.19 4.58
N TYR A 70 8.42 -15.48 5.57
CA TYR A 70 8.79 -16.37 6.69
C TYR A 70 8.24 -17.80 6.59
N GLY A 71 7.08 -17.99 5.95
CA GLY A 71 6.39 -19.29 5.90
C GLY A 71 6.66 -20.11 4.64
N ILE A 72 6.79 -19.47 3.47
CA ILE A 72 6.79 -20.18 2.16
C ILE A 72 8.09 -19.93 1.36
N SER A 73 9.12 -19.38 2.01
CA SER A 73 10.42 -18.99 1.40
C SER A 73 11.01 -20.01 0.41
N GLN A 74 10.79 -21.31 0.63
CA GLN A 74 11.31 -22.39 -0.22
C GLN A 74 10.52 -22.58 -1.53
N TRP A 75 9.21 -22.37 -1.51
CA TRP A 75 8.34 -22.40 -2.69
C TRP A 75 8.43 -21.09 -3.48
N THR A 76 8.61 -19.94 -2.80
CA THR A 76 8.77 -18.63 -3.47
C THR A 76 10.09 -18.53 -4.24
N LYS A 77 11.14 -19.24 -3.80
CA LYS A 77 12.43 -19.36 -4.52
C LYS A 77 12.42 -20.34 -5.69
N ALA A 78 11.45 -21.26 -5.73
CA ALA A 78 11.29 -22.21 -6.83
C ALA A 78 10.60 -21.59 -8.06
N GLN A 79 9.98 -20.43 -7.89
CA GLN A 79 9.26 -19.72 -8.93
C GLN A 79 10.17 -18.70 -9.65
N THR A 80 9.79 -18.30 -10.87
CA THR A 80 10.48 -17.27 -11.66
C THR A 80 10.72 -16.00 -10.82
N PRO A 81 11.91 -15.37 -10.87
CA PRO A 81 12.26 -14.20 -10.05
C PRO A 81 11.28 -13.03 -10.17
N LEU A 82 10.56 -12.91 -11.29
CA LEU A 82 9.51 -11.92 -11.50
C LEU A 82 8.30 -12.12 -10.57
N ILE A 83 7.88 -13.37 -10.37
CA ILE A 83 6.71 -13.71 -9.54
C ILE A 83 7.07 -13.52 -8.07
N GLN A 84 8.29 -13.86 -7.68
CA GLN A 84 8.80 -13.59 -6.34
C GLN A 84 8.80 -12.09 -6.02
N LEU A 85 9.26 -11.24 -6.94
CA LEU A 85 9.28 -9.79 -6.75
C LEU A 85 7.86 -9.22 -6.57
N PHE A 86 6.89 -9.74 -7.33
CA PHE A 86 5.49 -9.33 -7.23
C PHE A 86 4.85 -9.77 -5.91
N LEU A 87 5.14 -10.99 -5.46
CA LEU A 87 4.53 -11.59 -4.26
C LEU A 87 5.14 -11.11 -2.94
N THR A 88 6.32 -10.50 -2.96
CA THR A 88 6.91 -9.84 -1.78
C THR A 88 6.50 -8.36 -1.68
N ASN A 89 5.95 -7.77 -2.74
CA ASN A 89 5.62 -6.34 -2.76
C ASN A 89 4.22 -6.06 -2.17
N THR A 90 4.18 -5.57 -0.93
CA THR A 90 2.94 -5.28 -0.18
C THR A 90 1.96 -4.36 -0.94
N VAL A 91 2.47 -3.36 -1.66
CA VAL A 91 1.63 -2.39 -2.38
C VAL A 91 0.86 -3.05 -3.52
N VAL A 92 1.55 -3.93 -4.26
CA VAL A 92 0.95 -4.63 -5.41
C VAL A 92 -0.15 -5.58 -4.95
N ILE A 93 0.09 -6.29 -3.85
CA ILE A 93 -0.89 -7.19 -3.24
C ILE A 93 -2.08 -6.41 -2.72
N ALA A 94 -1.87 -5.26 -2.08
CA ALA A 94 -2.94 -4.38 -1.61
C ALA A 94 -3.88 -3.97 -2.77
N VAL A 95 -3.30 -3.56 -3.91
CA VAL A 95 -4.08 -3.14 -5.08
C VAL A 95 -4.83 -4.33 -5.70
N LEU A 96 -4.17 -5.47 -5.87
CA LEU A 96 -4.79 -6.68 -6.41
C LEU A 96 -5.97 -7.15 -5.55
N VAL A 97 -5.76 -7.29 -4.23
CA VAL A 97 -6.81 -7.72 -3.30
C VAL A 97 -7.93 -6.70 -3.25
N GLY A 98 -7.62 -5.41 -3.22
CA GLY A 98 -8.62 -4.34 -3.24
C GLY A 98 -9.49 -4.38 -4.49
N ILE A 99 -8.90 -4.56 -5.68
CA ILE A 99 -9.64 -4.68 -6.95
C ILE A 99 -10.48 -5.95 -6.97
N VAL A 100 -9.89 -7.09 -6.60
CA VAL A 100 -10.60 -8.39 -6.60
C VAL A 100 -11.78 -8.34 -5.64
N LEU A 101 -11.60 -7.81 -4.44
CA LEU A 101 -12.65 -7.75 -3.44
C LEU A 101 -13.70 -6.70 -3.79
N HIS A 102 -13.31 -5.58 -4.40
CA HIS A 102 -14.26 -4.59 -4.92
C HIS A 102 -15.12 -5.19 -6.04
N LEU A 103 -14.52 -5.96 -6.95
CA LEU A 103 -15.23 -6.65 -8.01
C LEU A 103 -16.13 -7.76 -7.46
N LEU A 104 -15.64 -8.54 -6.48
CA LEU A 104 -16.43 -9.57 -5.81
C LEU A 104 -17.65 -8.97 -5.11
N LEU A 105 -17.49 -7.88 -4.36
CA LEU A 105 -18.61 -7.20 -3.69
C LEU A 105 -19.57 -6.58 -4.70
N ASN A 106 -19.07 -5.93 -5.76
CA ASN A 106 -19.93 -5.31 -6.75
C ASN A 106 -20.65 -6.32 -7.67
N VAL A 107 -20.09 -7.52 -7.87
CA VAL A 107 -20.70 -8.58 -8.69
C VAL A 107 -21.56 -9.54 -7.86
N ALA A 108 -21.15 -9.89 -6.63
CA ALA A 108 -21.85 -10.85 -5.77
C ALA A 108 -22.87 -10.19 -4.84
N PHE A 109 -22.59 -9.00 -4.30
CA PHE A 109 -23.44 -8.33 -3.30
C PHE A 109 -24.39 -7.28 -3.88
N LYS A 110 -24.36 -7.04 -5.20
CA LYS A 110 -25.39 -6.23 -5.87
C LYS A 110 -26.80 -6.84 -5.75
N GLY A 111 -26.91 -8.12 -5.36
CA GLY A 111 -28.19 -8.75 -5.00
C GLY A 111 -28.66 -8.53 -3.56
N GLU A 112 -27.81 -8.09 -2.62
CA GLU A 112 -28.16 -8.01 -1.19
C GLU A 112 -28.39 -6.55 -0.71
N GLN A 113 -28.20 -5.55 -1.58
CA GLN A 113 -28.57 -4.15 -1.27
C GLN A 113 -30.03 -3.81 -1.60
N GLU A 114 -30.76 -4.66 -2.34
CA GLU A 114 -32.23 -4.51 -2.46
C GLU A 114 -32.98 -5.09 -1.25
N GLU A 115 -32.40 -6.00 -0.46
CA GLU A 115 -33.12 -6.69 0.62
C GLU A 115 -33.02 -6.01 2.01
N ILE A 116 -32.17 -5.00 2.19
CA ILE A 116 -32.03 -4.30 3.49
C ILE A 116 -32.72 -2.91 3.45
N GLU A 117 -33.27 -2.52 2.30
CA GLU A 117 -34.02 -1.26 2.12
C GLU A 117 -35.55 -1.44 2.01
N GLU A 118 -36.09 -2.65 2.26
CA GLU A 118 -37.52 -2.90 2.55
C GLU A 118 -37.81 -3.16 4.04
#